data_AF-A0A3Q9FZ81-F1
#
_entry.id   AF-A0A3Q9FZ81-F1
#
_cell.length_a   1.000
_cell.length_b   1.000
_cell.length_c   1.000
_cell.angle_alpha   90.00
_cell.angle_beta   90.00
_cell.angle_gamma   90.00
#
_symmetry.space_group_name_H-M   'P 1'
#
loop_
_entity.id
_entity.type
_entity.pdbx_description
1 polymer ?
#
loop_
_entity_poly.entity_id
_entity_poly.type
_entity_poly.pdbx_seq_one_letter_code
_entity_poly.pdbx_strand_id
1 'polypeptide(L)'
;MDDTTADAGIATPTPEWAAAIRQARDETGYRGPDVPPTVGGIRARLRGERHDEFDAELADVPDGALFEAFLYHWWTQALADNADGEEARQAAIVFADLATALHAEATQGARLNQPC
;
A
#
# COMPACT_ATOMS: atom_id res chain seq x y z
N MET A 1 -12.63 -29.68 0.26
CA MET A 1 -11.18 -29.57 -0.03
C MET A 1 -11.04 -28.22 -0.65
N ASP A 2 -11.00 -27.23 0.22
CA ASP A 2 -10.99 -25.83 -0.13
C ASP A 2 -9.52 -25.43 -0.28
N ASP A 3 -9.06 -25.48 -1.52
CA ASP A 3 -7.75 -24.99 -1.92
C ASP A 3 -7.84 -23.46 -2.05
N THR A 4 -7.96 -22.80 -0.90
CA THR A 4 -7.75 -21.36 -0.80
C THR A 4 -6.25 -21.15 -0.79
N THR A 5 -5.66 -21.11 -1.98
CA THR A 5 -4.35 -20.51 -2.18
C THR A 5 -4.41 -19.11 -1.56
N ALA A 6 -3.71 -18.96 -0.44
CA ALA A 6 -3.59 -17.72 0.29
C ALA A 6 -3.05 -16.65 -0.66
N ASP A 7 -3.84 -15.61 -0.87
CA ASP A 7 -3.45 -14.33 -1.45
C ASP A 7 -2.38 -13.73 -0.52
N ALA A 8 -1.13 -14.11 -0.79
CA ALA A 8 0.04 -13.68 -0.05
C ALA A 8 0.27 -12.19 -0.34
N GLY A 9 -0.23 -11.34 0.57
CA GLY A 9 -0.04 -9.91 0.48
C GLY A 9 -1.17 -9.07 1.04
N ILE A 10 -1.44 -9.24 2.33
CA ILE A 10 -2.37 -8.45 3.15
C ILE A 10 -3.85 -8.61 2.74
N ALA A 11 -4.36 -9.85 2.73
CA ALA A 11 -5.79 -10.16 2.59
C ALA A 11 -6.69 -9.54 3.70
N THR A 12 -6.12 -8.85 4.69
CA THR A 12 -6.86 -7.97 5.62
C THR A 12 -5.93 -6.84 6.04
N PRO A 13 -6.29 -5.55 5.86
CA PRO A 13 -5.46 -4.45 6.34
C PRO A 13 -5.23 -4.65 7.84
N THR A 14 -3.96 -4.71 8.25
CA THR A 14 -3.61 -4.83 9.66
C THR A 14 -4.18 -3.63 10.43
N PRO A 15 -4.53 -3.78 11.72
CA PRO A 15 -5.06 -2.66 12.50
C PRO A 15 -4.08 -1.47 12.52
N GLU A 16 -2.78 -1.73 12.48
CA GLU A 16 -1.73 -0.72 12.36
C GLU A 16 -1.81 0.03 11.01
N TRP A 17 -2.01 -0.69 9.90
CA TRP A 17 -2.19 -0.07 8.58
C TRP A 17 -3.47 0.77 8.53
N ALA A 18 -4.60 0.25 9.05
CA ALA A 18 -5.85 1.00 9.08
C ALA A 18 -5.74 2.27 9.94
N ALA A 19 -5.00 2.21 11.05
CA ALA A 19 -4.72 3.38 11.88
C ALA A 19 -3.84 4.40 11.15
N ALA A 20 -2.78 3.94 10.48
CA ALA A 20 -1.87 4.79 9.70
C ALA A 20 -2.61 5.52 8.55
N ILE A 21 -3.46 4.81 7.80
CA ILE A 21 -4.30 5.41 6.74
C ILE A 21 -5.21 6.50 7.30
N ARG A 22 -5.90 6.23 8.42
CA ARG A 22 -6.79 7.20 9.04
C ARG A 22 -6.03 8.46 9.45
N GLN A 23 -4.92 8.28 10.17
CA GLN A 23 -4.09 9.39 10.60
C GLN A 23 -3.53 10.19 9.42
N ALA A 24 -3.03 9.52 8.38
CA ALA A 24 -2.53 10.19 7.18
C ALA A 24 -3.63 10.99 6.46
N ARG A 25 -4.88 10.50 6.40
CA ARG A 25 -6.02 11.25 5.85
C ARG A 25 -6.39 12.48 6.67
N ASP A 26 -6.26 12.39 7.99
CA ASP A 26 -6.54 13.49 8.91
C ASP A 26 -5.48 14.59 8.78
N GLU A 27 -4.20 14.22 8.68
CA GLU A 27 -3.08 15.16 8.58
C GLU A 27 -2.94 15.81 7.19
N THR A 28 -3.13 15.03 6.12
CA THR A 28 -2.98 15.55 4.74
C THR A 28 -4.26 16.14 4.17
N GLY A 29 -5.41 15.86 4.77
CA GLY A 29 -6.71 16.22 4.21
C GLY A 29 -7.09 15.39 2.97
N TYR A 30 -6.36 14.31 2.64
CA TYR A 30 -6.63 13.50 1.46
C TYR A 30 -8.01 12.85 1.48
N ARG A 31 -8.78 13.03 0.41
CA ARG A 31 -10.15 12.49 0.21
C ARG A 31 -10.28 11.62 -1.03
N GLY A 32 -9.17 11.24 -1.64
CA GLY A 32 -9.16 10.35 -2.80
C GLY A 32 -9.56 8.91 -2.48
N PRO A 33 -9.61 8.05 -3.51
CA PRO A 33 -10.15 6.70 -3.41
C PRO A 33 -9.36 5.82 -2.44
N ASP A 34 -10.06 4.85 -1.84
CA ASP A 34 -9.42 3.77 -1.11
C ASP A 34 -8.95 2.69 -2.09
N VAL A 35 -7.64 2.47 -2.14
CA VAL A 35 -7.02 1.36 -2.86
C VAL A 35 -6.59 0.32 -1.82
N PRO A 36 -7.09 -0.94 -1.89
CA PRO A 36 -6.58 -2.00 -1.02
C PRO A 36 -5.10 -2.26 -1.34
N PRO A 37 -4.20 -2.34 -0.34
CA PRO A 37 -2.76 -2.58 -0.55
C PRO A 37 -2.50 -4.08 -0.78
N THR A 38 -3.22 -4.68 -1.71
CA THR A 38 -3.08 -6.09 -2.12
C THR A 38 -2.75 -6.15 -3.59
N VAL A 39 -2.14 -7.25 -4.05
CA VAL A 39 -1.81 -7.44 -5.47
C VAL A 39 -3.04 -7.20 -6.36
N GLY A 40 -4.17 -7.83 -6.04
CA GLY A 40 -5.41 -7.66 -6.79
C GLY A 40 -6.00 -6.25 -6.69
N GLY A 41 -5.97 -5.63 -5.51
CA GLY A 41 -6.53 -4.29 -5.28
C GLY A 41 -5.75 -3.20 -6.00
N ILE A 42 -4.42 -3.30 -5.98
CA ILE A 42 -3.50 -2.41 -6.69
C ILE A 42 -3.66 -2.60 -8.20
N ARG A 43 -3.55 -3.83 -8.70
CA ARG A 43 -3.66 -4.13 -10.14
C ARG A 43 -4.97 -3.65 -10.74
N ALA A 44 -6.09 -3.78 -10.02
CA ALA A 44 -7.40 -3.29 -10.45
C ALA A 44 -7.50 -1.76 -10.58
N ARG A 45 -6.57 -1.02 -9.97
CA ARG A 45 -6.56 0.46 -9.91
C ARG A 45 -5.42 1.08 -10.71
N LEU A 46 -4.40 0.32 -11.08
CA LEU A 46 -3.35 0.79 -11.99
C LEU A 46 -3.91 1.09 -13.39
N ARG A 47 -3.33 2.11 -14.05
CA ARG A 47 -3.53 2.31 -15.48
C ARG A 47 -3.00 1.11 -16.26
N GLY A 48 -3.68 0.75 -17.35
CA GLY A 48 -3.34 -0.43 -18.15
C GLY A 48 -1.89 -0.47 -18.63
N GLU A 49 -1.29 0.69 -18.93
CA GLU A 49 0.11 0.82 -19.36
C GLU A 49 1.12 0.34 -18.31
N ARG A 50 0.72 0.27 -17.03
CA ARG A 50 1.58 -0.17 -15.92
C ARG A 50 1.40 -1.63 -15.53
N HIS A 51 0.42 -2.33 -16.12
CA HIS A 51 0.13 -3.72 -15.74
C HIS A 51 1.32 -4.63 -16.04
N ASP A 52 1.97 -4.44 -17.19
CA ASP A 52 3.13 -5.24 -17.57
C ASP A 52 4.34 -5.00 -16.65
N GLU A 53 4.57 -3.76 -16.23
CA GLU A 53 5.65 -3.39 -15.30
C GLU A 53 5.39 -3.95 -13.89
N PHE A 54 4.14 -3.84 -13.42
CA PHE A 54 3.70 -4.41 -12.15
C PHE A 54 3.86 -5.94 -12.13
N ASP A 55 3.40 -6.62 -13.18
CA ASP A 55 3.46 -8.08 -13.27
C ASP A 55 4.91 -8.58 -13.41
N ALA A 56 5.79 -7.81 -14.08
CA ALA A 56 7.20 -8.13 -14.20
C ALA A 56 7.94 -8.02 -12.84
N GLU A 57 7.77 -6.91 -12.10
CA GLU A 57 8.34 -6.78 -10.77
C GLU A 57 7.77 -7.79 -9.78
N LEU A 58 6.47 -8.10 -9.87
CA LEU A 58 5.82 -9.11 -9.03
C LEU A 58 6.46 -10.50 -9.21
N ALA A 59 6.92 -10.83 -10.42
CA ALA A 59 7.59 -12.11 -10.69
C ALA A 59 8.99 -12.20 -10.07
N ASP A 60 9.66 -11.06 -9.91
CA ASP A 60 11.06 -10.97 -9.45
C ASP A 60 11.19 -10.62 -7.96
N VAL A 61 10.12 -10.10 -7.33
CA VAL A 61 10.17 -9.67 -5.93
C VAL A 61 10.15 -10.87 -4.96
N PRO A 62 11.12 -10.99 -4.05
CA PRO A 62 11.11 -12.03 -3.03
C PRO A 62 10.14 -11.70 -1.89
N ASP A 63 9.69 -12.74 -1.19
CA ASP A 63 8.77 -12.64 -0.06
C ASP A 63 9.27 -11.75 1.10
N GLY A 64 8.36 -11.40 2.01
CA GLY A 64 8.66 -10.69 3.26
C GLY A 64 8.77 -9.18 3.06
N ALA A 65 9.78 -8.55 3.67
CA ALA A 65 9.90 -7.09 3.70
C ALA A 65 10.06 -6.45 2.31
N LEU A 66 10.66 -7.16 1.35
CA LEU A 66 10.80 -6.68 -0.03
C LEU A 66 9.45 -6.72 -0.77
N PHE A 67 8.64 -7.76 -0.54
CA PHE A 67 7.28 -7.84 -1.03
C PHE A 67 6.37 -6.74 -0.44
N GLU A 68 6.50 -6.45 0.86
CA GLU A 68 5.78 -5.33 1.48
C GLU A 68 6.16 -3.97 0.86
N ALA A 69 7.46 -3.74 0.63
CA ALA A 69 7.95 -2.52 -0.02
C ALA A 69 7.42 -2.41 -1.48
N PHE A 70 7.37 -3.52 -2.21
CA PHE A 70 6.75 -3.60 -3.53
C PHE A 70 5.26 -3.19 -3.48
N LEU A 71 4.48 -3.74 -2.54
CA LEU A 71 3.07 -3.38 -2.40
C LEU A 71 2.89 -1.88 -2.12
N TYR A 72 3.70 -1.30 -1.22
CA TYR A 72 3.61 0.14 -0.92
C TYR A 72 4.01 1.02 -2.10
N HIS A 73 5.06 0.64 -2.84
CA HIS A 73 5.47 1.35 -4.04
C HIS A 73 4.33 1.43 -5.06
N TRP A 74 3.74 0.28 -5.39
CA TRP A 74 2.69 0.19 -6.41
C TRP A 74 1.34 0.72 -5.92
N TRP A 75 1.07 0.65 -4.63
CA TRP A 75 -0.09 1.31 -4.02
C TRP A 75 -0.03 2.84 -4.21
N THR A 76 1.15 3.45 -4.01
CA THR A 76 1.35 4.88 -4.30
C THR A 76 1.10 5.19 -5.78
N GLN A 77 1.58 4.35 -6.70
CA GLN A 77 1.32 4.53 -8.13
C GLN A 77 -0.17 4.40 -8.47
N ALA A 78 -0.88 3.43 -7.89
CA ALA A 78 -2.32 3.26 -8.10
C ALA A 78 -3.11 4.49 -7.59
N LEU A 79 -2.74 5.06 -6.44
CA LEU A 79 -3.36 6.29 -5.95
C LEU A 79 -3.09 7.48 -6.88
N ALA A 80 -1.83 7.65 -7.32
CA ALA A 80 -1.42 8.70 -8.24
C ALA A 80 -2.12 8.60 -9.61
N ASP A 81 -2.31 7.38 -10.12
CA ASP A 81 -2.95 7.10 -11.39
C ASP A 81 -4.44 7.45 -11.42
N ASN A 82 -5.11 7.36 -10.27
CA ASN A 82 -6.54 7.67 -10.07
C ASN A 82 -6.79 9.14 -9.67
N ALA A 83 -5.74 9.95 -9.57
CA ALA A 83 -5.88 11.36 -9.21
C ALA A 83 -6.17 12.24 -10.44
N ASP A 84 -7.10 13.18 -10.30
CA ASP A 84 -7.51 14.11 -11.36
C ASP A 84 -6.54 15.30 -11.45
N GLY A 85 -5.44 15.11 -12.20
CA GLY A 85 -4.45 16.15 -12.48
C GLY A 85 -3.29 16.17 -11.49
N GLU A 86 -2.31 17.06 -11.75
CA GLU A 86 -1.02 17.02 -11.05
C GLU A 86 -1.11 17.39 -9.57
N GLU A 87 -1.98 18.33 -9.19
CA GLU A 87 -2.16 18.72 -7.79
C GLU A 87 -2.75 17.57 -6.97
N ALA A 88 -3.80 16.92 -7.47
CA ALA A 88 -4.40 15.76 -6.84
C ALA A 88 -3.42 14.58 -6.77
N ARG A 89 -2.60 14.41 -7.82
CA ARG A 89 -1.54 13.40 -7.88
C ARG A 89 -0.49 13.64 -6.79
N GLN A 90 -0.03 14.88 -6.63
CA GLN A 90 0.92 15.23 -5.59
C GLN A 90 0.33 15.01 -4.19
N ALA A 91 -0.94 15.38 -3.97
CA ALA A 91 -1.63 15.11 -2.71
C ALA A 91 -1.74 13.60 -2.41
N ALA A 92 -2.00 12.78 -3.43
CA ALA A 92 -2.03 11.32 -3.31
C ALA A 92 -0.67 10.74 -2.91
N ILE A 93 0.43 11.25 -3.48
CA ILE A 93 1.79 10.83 -3.14
C ILE A 93 2.14 11.23 -1.71
N VAL A 94 1.88 12.47 -1.31
CA VAL A 94 2.14 12.95 0.07
C VAL A 94 1.35 12.13 1.09
N PHE A 95 0.08 11.82 0.79
CA PHE A 95 -0.73 10.92 1.61
C PHE A 95 -0.11 9.53 1.73
N ALA A 96 0.35 8.96 0.61
CA ALA A 96 0.91 7.62 0.60
C ALA A 96 2.25 7.53 1.36
N ASP A 97 3.11 8.52 1.18
CA ASP A 97 4.39 8.63 1.90
C ASP A 97 4.16 8.75 3.41
N LEU A 98 3.19 9.56 3.85
CA LEU A 98 2.88 9.68 5.27
C LEU A 98 2.27 8.39 5.85
N ALA A 99 1.34 7.75 5.13
CA ALA A 99 0.73 6.50 5.58
C ALA A 99 1.77 5.38 5.76
N THR A 100 2.70 5.24 4.81
CA THR A 100 3.77 4.24 4.89
C THR A 100 4.76 4.54 6.01
N ALA A 101 5.13 5.81 6.22
CA ALA A 101 5.96 6.24 7.35
C ALA A 101 5.31 5.93 8.71
N LEU A 102 4.04 6.29 8.90
CA LEU A 102 3.30 6.01 10.14
C LEU A 102 3.17 4.51 10.40
N HIS A 103 2.96 3.71 9.35
CA HIS A 103 2.90 2.26 9.47
C HIS A 103 4.25 1.65 9.86
N ALA A 104 5.34 2.12 9.26
CA ALA A 104 6.69 1.69 9.60
C ALA A 104 7.03 2.03 11.07
N GLU A 105 6.66 3.24 11.53
CA GLU A 105 6.84 3.66 12.92
C GLU A 105 6.05 2.76 13.88
N ALA A 106 4.77 2.49 13.60
CA ALA A 106 3.93 1.62 14.42
C ALA A 106 4.50 0.19 14.51
N THR A 107 4.98 -0.34 13.38
CA THR A 107 5.56 -1.69 13.30
C THR A 107 6.90 -1.77 14.03
N GLN A 108 7.73 -0.73 13.93
CA GLN A 108 9.00 -0.65 14.65
C GLN A 108 8.79 -0.47 16.16
N GLY A 109 7.85 0.39 16.57
CA GLY A 109 7.47 0.58 17.96
C GLY A 109 6.95 -0.71 18.60
N ALA A 110 6.15 -1.49 17.87
CA ALA A 110 5.68 -2.79 18.33
C ALA A 110 6.83 -3.79 18.56
N ARG A 111 7.83 -3.82 17.66
CA ARG A 111 9.01 -4.69 17.78
C ARG A 111 9.90 -4.34 18.99
N LEU A 112 10.04 -3.06 19.31
CA LEU A 112 10.86 -2.60 20.44
C LEU A 112 10.18 -2.82 21.80
N ASN A 113 8.87 -3.04 21.84
CA ASN A 113 8.09 -3.16 23.06
C ASN A 113 7.71 -4.61 23.42
N GLN A 114 8.32 -5.61 22.75
CA GLN A 114 8.16 -7.02 23.13
C GLN A 114 9.14 -7.37 24.27
N PRO A 115 8.68 -7.90 25.42
CA PRO A 115 9.58 -8.33 26.48
C PRO A 115 10.42 -9.52 26.00
N CYS A 116 11.73 -9.49 26.31
CA CYS A 116 12.68 -10.58 26.09
C CYS A 116 12.19 -11.91 26.69
#